data_AF-A0AAW6G8M5-F1
#
_entry.id   AF-A0AAW6G8M5-F1
#
_cell.length_a   1.000
_cell.length_b   1.000
_cell.length_c   1.000
_cell.angle_alpha   90.00
_cell.angle_beta   90.00
_cell.angle_gamma   90.00
#
_symmetry.space_group_name_H-M   'P 1'
#
loop_
_entity.id
_entity.type
_entity.pdbx_description
1 polymer ?
#
loop_
_entity_poly.entity_id
_entity_poly.type
_entity_poly.pdbx_seq_one_letter_code
_entity_poly.pdbx_strand_id
1 'polypeptide(L)'
;MAEQDVKENEMTVANSVDYVRGLSGKTSVLIALSTLLSKTIKSVGSVGDNDLKNVGICFGYSFGTSDGSGINGMFLSIEVVGYYFQLKVSYTGDSIKFRVYNCRY
;
A
#
# COMPACT_ATOMS: atom_id res chain seq x y z
N MET A 1 -27.80 19.76 23.48
CA MET A 1 -26.43 20.08 23.89
C MET A 1 -25.53 19.18 23.06
N ALA A 2 -24.69 19.71 22.18
CA ALA A 2 -23.77 18.86 21.42
C ALA A 2 -22.67 18.36 22.39
N GLU A 3 -22.36 17.07 22.35
CA GLU A 3 -21.22 16.54 23.10
C GLU A 3 -19.95 17.27 22.66
N GLN A 4 -19.15 17.72 23.63
CA GLN A 4 -17.83 18.30 23.35
C GLN A 4 -16.88 17.19 22.91
N ASP A 5 -16.08 17.46 21.86
CA ASP A 5 -14.96 16.60 21.48
C ASP A 5 -13.97 16.50 22.67
N VAL A 6 -13.37 15.32 22.85
CA VAL A 6 -12.40 15.03 23.91
C VAL A 6 -11.08 15.77 23.63
N LYS A 7 -10.43 16.29 24.66
CA LYS A 7 -9.11 16.93 24.52
C LYS A 7 -8.04 15.90 24.15
N GLU A 8 -7.02 16.32 23.40
CA GLU A 8 -5.98 15.41 22.91
C GLU A 8 -5.29 14.60 24.02
N ASN A 9 -5.05 15.20 25.18
CA ASN A 9 -4.44 14.56 26.35
C ASN A 9 -5.34 13.55 27.07
N GLU A 10 -6.62 13.47 26.69
CA GLU A 10 -7.62 12.56 27.26
C GLU A 10 -8.04 11.48 26.24
N MET A 11 -7.47 11.49 25.03
CA MET A 11 -7.72 10.48 24.01
C MET A 11 -6.97 9.18 24.31
N THR A 12 -7.63 8.04 24.06
CA THR A 12 -6.99 6.72 24.13
C THR A 12 -6.18 6.44 22.87
N VAL A 13 -4.99 5.87 23.00
CA VAL A 13 -4.21 5.37 21.85
C VAL A 13 -4.97 4.23 21.18
N ALA A 14 -5.19 4.34 19.87
CA ALA A 14 -5.83 3.30 19.06
C ALA A 14 -4.80 2.58 18.19
N ASN A 15 -4.86 1.25 18.19
CA ASN A 15 -4.02 0.40 17.32
C ASN A 15 -4.66 0.14 15.94
N SER A 16 -5.91 0.57 15.75
CA SER A 16 -6.67 0.43 14.51
C SER A 16 -7.59 1.63 14.34
N VAL A 17 -7.69 2.15 13.10
CA VAL A 17 -8.50 3.31 12.77
C VAL A 17 -9.29 3.00 11.50
N ASP A 18 -10.62 3.13 11.56
CA ASP A 18 -11.48 2.91 10.38
C ASP A 18 -11.53 4.14 9.47
N TYR A 19 -11.54 5.34 10.06
CA TYR A 19 -11.65 6.62 9.37
C TYR A 19 -10.71 7.66 9.95
N VAL A 20 -10.18 8.52 9.09
CA VAL A 20 -9.49 9.76 9.48
C VAL A 20 -10.47 10.91 9.34
N ARG A 21 -10.57 11.76 10.36
CA ARG A 21 -11.36 12.99 10.29
C ARG A 21 -10.53 14.08 9.63
N GLY A 22 -11.04 14.66 8.56
CA GLY A 22 -10.44 15.77 7.83
C GLY A 22 -11.29 17.04 7.92
N LEU A 23 -10.67 18.19 7.66
CA LEU A 23 -11.37 19.46 7.53
C LEU A 23 -11.76 19.70 6.06
N SER A 24 -13.01 20.07 5.82
CA SER A 24 -13.54 20.47 4.52
C SER A 24 -14.18 21.85 4.63
N GLY A 25 -13.38 22.90 4.44
CA GLY A 25 -13.84 24.28 4.64
C GLY A 25 -14.24 24.53 6.10
N LYS A 26 -15.53 24.80 6.35
CA LYS A 26 -16.09 24.99 7.70
C LYS A 26 -16.72 23.73 8.31
N THR A 27 -16.65 22.59 7.63
CA THR A 27 -17.22 21.32 8.09
C THR A 27 -16.13 20.27 8.27
N SER A 28 -16.45 19.23 9.05
CA SER A 28 -15.59 18.05 9.19
C SER A 28 -16.12 16.91 8.31
N VAL A 29 -15.21 16.14 7.73
CA VAL A 29 -15.54 14.96 6.91
C VAL A 29 -14.81 13.74 7.44
N LEU A 30 -15.38 12.56 7.21
CA LEU A 30 -14.71 11.29 7.47
C LEU A 30 -14.19 10.73 6.15
N ILE A 31 -12.92 10.34 6.14
CA ILE A 31 -12.29 9.66 5.01
C ILE A 31 -11.95 8.25 5.48
N ALA A 32 -12.49 7.24 4.81
CA ALA A 32 -12.15 5.85 5.11
C ALA A 32 -10.64 5.65 4.93
N LEU A 33 -10.00 4.96 5.89
CA LEU A 33 -8.55 4.74 5.84
C LEU A 33 -8.15 4.00 4.55
N SER A 34 -8.98 3.07 4.08
CA SER A 34 -8.82 2.38 2.80
C SER A 34 -8.77 3.31 1.59
N THR A 35 -9.56 4.39 1.61
CA THR A 35 -9.60 5.40 0.53
C THR A 35 -8.36 6.30 0.55
N LEU A 36 -7.82 6.58 1.74
CA LEU A 36 -6.56 7.33 1.85
C LEU A 36 -5.39 6.46 1.38
N LEU A 37 -5.32 5.21 1.83
CA LEU A 37 -4.26 4.27 1.47
C LEU A 37 -4.29 3.84 0.00
N SER A 38 -5.44 3.90 -0.68
CA SER A 38 -5.51 3.64 -2.12
C SER A 38 -4.92 4.78 -2.96
N LYS A 39 -4.67 5.95 -2.36
CA LYS A 39 -4.08 7.12 -3.02
C LYS A 39 -2.58 7.28 -2.74
N THR A 40 -1.97 6.37 -1.98
CA THR A 40 -0.56 6.46 -1.57
C THR A 40 0.22 5.21 -1.99
N ILE A 41 1.55 5.33 -2.04
CA ILE A 41 2.44 4.17 -2.11
C ILE A 41 2.75 3.75 -0.68
N LYS A 42 2.42 2.50 -0.32
CA LYS A 42 2.62 1.97 1.04
C LYS A 42 3.78 0.98 1.11
N SER A 43 4.45 0.94 2.27
CA SER A 43 5.32 -0.18 2.63
C SER A 43 4.46 -1.35 3.10
N VAL A 44 4.67 -2.54 2.54
CA VAL A 44 3.93 -3.76 2.93
C VAL A 44 4.80 -4.77 3.69
N GLY A 45 6.04 -4.42 4.01
CA GLY A 45 6.97 -5.35 4.65
C GLY A 45 7.26 -6.57 3.77
N SER A 46 7.24 -7.76 4.35
CA SER A 46 7.44 -9.02 3.61
C SER A 46 6.09 -9.60 3.18
N VAL A 47 5.89 -9.75 1.87
CA VAL A 47 4.63 -10.31 1.31
C VAL A 47 4.73 -11.80 1.00
N GLY A 48 5.85 -12.46 1.28
CA GLY A 48 6.01 -13.89 1.04
C GLY A 48 6.07 -14.28 -0.44
N ASP A 49 5.69 -15.53 -0.72
CA ASP A 49 5.52 -16.08 -2.07
C ASP A 49 4.15 -15.72 -2.64
N ASN A 50 3.99 -14.43 -2.96
CA ASN A 50 2.77 -13.87 -3.53
C ASN A 50 2.99 -13.43 -4.98
N ASP A 51 1.94 -13.51 -5.80
CA ASP A 51 1.95 -12.85 -7.12
C ASP A 51 1.93 -11.33 -6.93
N LEU A 52 2.96 -10.64 -7.45
CA LEU A 52 3.06 -9.18 -7.35
C LEU A 52 1.90 -8.46 -8.07
N LYS A 53 1.10 -9.11 -8.91
CA LYS A 53 -0.14 -8.50 -9.44
C LYS A 53 -1.23 -8.29 -8.37
N ASN A 54 -1.11 -8.94 -7.21
CA ASN A 54 -2.12 -8.88 -6.15
C ASN A 54 -1.79 -7.87 -5.05
N VAL A 55 -0.65 -7.18 -5.12
CA VAL A 55 -0.20 -6.27 -4.05
C VAL A 55 -0.59 -4.80 -4.27
N GLY A 56 -1.10 -4.46 -5.46
CA GLY A 56 -1.50 -3.09 -5.82
C GLY A 56 -0.33 -2.11 -5.87
N ILE A 57 -0.55 -0.87 -5.45
CA ILE A 57 0.46 0.19 -5.35
C ILE A 57 1.22 0.07 -4.02
N CYS A 58 2.43 -0.48 -4.03
CA CYS A 58 3.25 -0.62 -2.81
C CYS A 58 4.72 -0.91 -3.10
N PHE A 59 5.54 -0.89 -2.05
CA PHE A 59 6.89 -1.44 -2.04
C PHE A 59 7.08 -2.37 -0.84
N GLY A 60 7.98 -3.33 -0.96
CA GLY A 60 8.25 -4.31 0.10
C GLY A 60 9.30 -5.31 -0.29
N TYR A 61 9.29 -6.46 0.38
CA TYR A 61 10.15 -7.60 0.13
C TYR A 61 9.29 -8.80 -0.26
N SER A 62 9.64 -9.49 -1.33
CA SER A 62 9.00 -10.76 -1.72
C SER A 62 10.05 -11.82 -2.00
N PHE A 63 9.69 -13.07 -1.76
CA PHE A 63 10.55 -14.23 -1.97
C PHE A 63 9.76 -15.36 -2.63
N GLY A 64 10.44 -16.33 -3.22
CA GLY A 64 9.82 -17.43 -3.92
C GLY A 64 9.73 -17.20 -5.44
N THR A 65 8.88 -17.98 -6.08
CA THR A 65 8.80 -18.08 -7.55
C THR A 65 7.41 -17.79 -8.09
N SER A 66 6.39 -17.64 -7.23
CA SER A 66 5.00 -17.45 -7.63
C SER A 66 4.76 -16.13 -8.35
N ASP A 67 5.59 -15.11 -8.09
CA ASP A 67 5.57 -13.89 -8.88
C ASP A 67 6.25 -14.04 -10.24
N GLY A 68 6.81 -15.19 -10.60
CA GLY A 68 7.54 -15.40 -11.86
C GLY A 68 8.81 -14.56 -12.00
N SER A 69 9.30 -13.92 -10.94
CA SER A 69 10.55 -13.16 -10.95
C SER A 69 11.78 -14.05 -10.83
N GLY A 70 11.68 -15.11 -10.02
CA GLY A 70 12.82 -15.94 -9.61
C GLY A 70 13.81 -15.19 -8.71
N ILE A 71 13.43 -14.02 -8.20
CA ILE A 71 14.27 -13.14 -7.41
C ILE A 71 13.67 -13.05 -6.01
N ASN A 72 14.47 -13.25 -4.98
CA ASN A 72 14.12 -12.83 -3.62
C ASN A 72 14.64 -11.41 -3.43
N GLY A 73 13.81 -10.47 -2.96
CA GLY A 73 14.31 -9.12 -2.76
C GLY A 73 13.26 -8.03 -2.73
N MET A 74 13.76 -6.80 -2.77
CA MET A 74 12.94 -5.59 -2.71
C MET A 74 12.18 -5.39 -4.01
N PHE A 75 10.92 -4.97 -3.92
CA PHE A 75 10.12 -4.63 -5.09
C PHE A 75 9.40 -3.28 -4.92
N LEU A 76 9.08 -2.67 -6.06
CA LEU A 76 8.12 -1.59 -6.23
C LEU A 76 7.06 -2.06 -7.23
N SER A 77 5.79 -1.92 -6.88
CA SER A 77 4.64 -2.20 -7.74
C SER A 77 3.77 -0.96 -7.84
N ILE A 78 3.44 -0.57 -9.06
CA ILE A 78 2.48 0.48 -9.37
C ILE A 78 1.40 -0.18 -10.23
N GLU A 79 0.18 -0.22 -9.70
CA GLU A 79 -1.00 -0.72 -10.40
C GLU A 79 -1.95 0.44 -10.67
N VAL A 80 -2.45 0.52 -11.90
CA VAL A 80 -3.47 1.48 -12.32
C VAL A 80 -4.45 0.75 -13.21
N VAL A 81 -5.64 0.44 -12.71
CA VAL A 81 -6.74 -0.15 -13.50
C VAL A 81 -6.29 -1.44 -14.21
N GLY A 82 -5.57 -2.33 -13.52
CA GLY A 82 -5.07 -3.59 -14.07
C GLY A 82 -3.85 -3.47 -15.00
N TYR A 83 -3.29 -2.28 -15.15
CA TYR A 83 -1.96 -2.06 -15.74
C TYR A 83 -0.93 -2.05 -14.64
N TYR A 84 0.18 -2.75 -14.84
CA TYR A 84 1.21 -2.90 -13.82
C TYR A 84 2.55 -2.42 -14.33
N PHE A 85 3.25 -1.62 -13.53
CA PHE A 85 4.67 -1.33 -13.64
C PHE A 85 5.35 -1.86 -12.39
N GLN A 86 6.31 -2.76 -12.56
CA GLN A 86 6.98 -3.44 -11.45
C GLN A 86 8.49 -3.45 -11.64
N LEU A 87 9.19 -3.19 -10.55
CA LEU A 87 10.63 -3.31 -10.43
C LEU A 87 10.94 -4.22 -9.24
N LYS A 88 11.87 -5.17 -9.41
CA LYS A 88 12.36 -6.01 -8.33
C LYS A 88 13.86 -6.14 -8.38
N VAL A 89 14.53 -5.97 -7.25
CA VAL A 89 15.99 -6.06 -7.11
C VAL A 89 16.30 -7.21 -6.16
N SER A 90 17.26 -8.05 -6.52
CA SER A 90 17.72 -9.15 -5.67
C SER A 90 18.35 -8.65 -4.38
N TYR A 91 18.10 -9.35 -3.28
CA TYR A 91 18.73 -9.04 -1.99
C TYR A 91 20.25 -9.18 -2.01
N THR A 92 20.80 -9.96 -2.95
CA THR A 92 22.26 -10.11 -3.19
C THR A 92 22.83 -8.99 -4.06
N GLY A 93 21.98 -8.15 -4.66
CA GLY A 93 22.40 -7.06 -5.57
C GLY A 93 22.87 -7.52 -6.95
N ASP A 94 22.67 -8.79 -7.30
CA ASP A 94 23.15 -9.38 -8.56
C ASP A 94 22.22 -9.19 -9.75
N SER A 95 20.94 -8.88 -9.51
CA SER A 95 19.93 -8.89 -10.55
C SER A 95 18.81 -7.90 -10.27
N ILE A 96 18.28 -7.36 -11.36
CA ILE A 96 17.11 -6.49 -11.39
C ILE A 96 16.15 -7.02 -12.43
N LYS A 97 14.88 -7.12 -12.07
CA LYS A 97 13.80 -7.48 -12.98
C LYS A 97 12.86 -6.31 -13.14
N PHE A 98 12.65 -5.95 -14.39
CA PHE A 98 11.63 -5.02 -14.81
C PHE A 98 10.45 -5.79 -15.39
N ARG A 99 9.22 -5.34 -15.12
CA ARG A 99 8.02 -5.95 -15.66
C ARG A 99 6.92 -4.95 -15.90
N VAL A 100 6.26 -5.10 -17.04
CA VAL A 100 5.01 -4.41 -17.35
C VAL A 100 3.96 -5.44 -17.69
N TYR A 101 2.76 -5.30 -17.14
CA TYR A 101 1.58 -6.04 -17.58
C TYR A 101 0.53 -5.07 -18.09
N ASN A 102 -0.14 -5.47 -19.16
CA ASN A 102 -1.20 -4.70 -19.78
C ASN A 102 -2.45 -5.59 -19.85
N CYS A 103 -3.51 -5.23 -19.14
CA CYS A 103 -4.80 -5.91 -19.27
C CYS A 103 -5.54 -5.38 -20.51
N ARG A 104 -5.08 -5.72 -21.71
CA ARG A 104 -5.89 -5.56 -22.93
C ARG A 104 -6.65 -6.86 -23.20
N TYR A 105 -7.93 -6.84 -22.86
CA TYR A 105 -8.98 -7.48 -23.64
C TYR A 105 -9.82 -6.37 -24.26
#